data_AF-A0A0R0HSB2-F1
#
_entry.id   AF-A0A0R0HSB2-F1
#
_cell.length_a   1.000
_cell.length_b   1.000
_cell.length_c   1.000
_cell.angle_alpha   90.00
_cell.angle_beta   90.00
_cell.angle_gamma   90.00
#
_symmetry.space_group_name_H-M   'P 1'
#
loop_
_entity.id
_entity.type
_entity.pdbx_description
1 polymer ?
#
loop_
_entity_poly.entity_id
_entity_poly.type
_entity_poly.pdbx_seq_one_letter_code
_entity_poly.pdbx_strand_id
1 'polypeptide(L)'
;MCRKLSTVQLTERLDYSNLPGLNPNMKNGSLKVGTLNWEMLQFKPKFPRQVLLCRVGEFYEAWGINVCILVEYEVLNPFGGLQSDSIPRAGCPVVNLRQTLDDRTQSGYSVCLPSYQSMSTCC
;
A
#
# COMPACT_ATOMS: atom_id res chain seq x y z
N MET A 1 15.18 2.85 -9.30
CA MET A 1 14.59 3.05 -10.64
C MET A 1 13.52 1.99 -10.84
N CYS A 2 12.25 2.38 -10.93
CA CYS A 2 11.17 1.43 -11.24
C CYS A 2 11.26 1.03 -12.71
N ARG A 3 11.12 -0.26 -13.00
CA ARG A 3 11.35 -0.86 -14.32
C ARG A 3 10.05 -0.96 -15.12
N LYS A 4 8.89 -1.07 -14.47
CA LYS A 4 7.60 -1.11 -15.17
C LYS A 4 7.09 0.31 -15.42
N LEU A 5 6.62 0.56 -16.65
CA LEU A 5 6.00 1.84 -17.06
C LEU A 5 4.87 2.27 -16.12
N SER A 6 4.07 1.32 -15.64
CA SER A 6 3.00 1.56 -14.66
C SER A 6 3.52 2.11 -13.35
N THR A 7 4.64 1.57 -12.85
CA THR A 7 5.21 1.98 -11.57
C THR A 7 5.80 3.39 -11.66
N VAL A 8 6.43 3.76 -12.77
CA VAL A 8 6.95 5.13 -12.98
C VAL A 8 5.83 6.15 -12.79
N GLN A 9 4.68 5.93 -13.43
CA GLN A 9 3.49 6.80 -13.30
C GLN A 9 2.90 6.83 -11.88
N LEU A 10 3.02 5.73 -11.12
CA LEU A 10 2.59 5.70 -9.72
C LEU A 10 3.54 6.49 -8.83
N THR A 11 4.85 6.42 -9.08
CA THR A 11 5.86 7.15 -8.30
C THR A 11 5.77 8.67 -8.46
N GLU A 12 5.29 9.16 -9.61
CA GLU A 12 5.05 10.59 -9.86
C GLU A 12 3.92 11.17 -9.00
N ARG A 13 3.03 10.31 -8.48
CA ARG A 13 1.89 10.73 -7.63
C ARG A 13 2.23 10.76 -6.15
N LEU A 14 3.39 10.25 -5.77
CA LEU A 14 3.79 10.17 -4.38
C LEU A 14 4.20 11.54 -3.87
N ASP A 15 3.80 11.84 -2.64
CA ASP A 15 4.33 12.97 -1.89
C ASP A 15 5.44 12.48 -0.95
N TYR A 16 6.67 12.77 -1.32
CA TYR A 16 7.86 12.36 -0.58
C TYR A 16 8.08 13.13 0.73
N SER A 17 7.21 14.09 1.08
CA SER A 17 7.23 14.77 2.38
C SER A 17 6.85 13.86 3.55
N ASN A 18 6.21 12.72 3.28
CA ASN A 18 5.82 11.75 4.29
C ASN A 18 6.24 10.32 3.91
N LEU A 19 6.58 9.53 4.93
CA LEU A 19 7.15 8.19 4.77
C LEU A 19 6.29 7.22 3.93
N PRO A 20 4.94 7.21 4.02
CA PRO A 20 4.11 6.38 3.17
C PRO A 20 3.99 6.88 1.72
N GLY A 21 4.40 8.12 1.40
CA GLY A 21 4.29 8.71 0.07
C GLY A 21 2.88 9.20 -0.28
N LEU A 22 2.02 9.48 0.70
CA LEU A 22 0.62 9.82 0.48
C LEU A 22 0.44 11.31 0.18
N ASN A 23 -0.11 11.64 -0.98
CA ASN A 23 -0.36 13.02 -1.37
C ASN A 23 -1.75 13.50 -0.90
N PRO A 24 -1.83 14.44 0.07
CA PRO A 24 -3.11 14.92 0.62
C PRO A 24 -3.94 15.73 -0.37
N ASN A 25 -3.33 16.25 -1.44
CA ASN A 25 -4.00 17.03 -2.48
C ASN A 25 -4.70 16.16 -3.53
N MET A 26 -4.46 14.84 -3.49
CA MET A 26 -5.10 13.89 -4.38
C MET A 26 -6.39 13.34 -3.79
N LYS A 27 -7.28 12.86 -4.66
CA LYS A 27 -8.50 12.16 -4.26
C LYS A 27 -8.15 10.95 -3.40
N ASN A 28 -8.93 10.74 -2.33
CA ASN A 28 -8.69 9.74 -1.29
C ASN A 28 -7.34 9.89 -0.55
N GLY A 29 -6.65 11.03 -0.67
CA GLY A 29 -5.38 11.32 -0.01
C GLY A 29 -5.48 11.91 1.40
N SER A 30 -6.69 12.15 1.92
CA SER A 30 -6.90 12.85 3.19
C SER A 30 -6.11 12.24 4.35
N LEU A 31 -5.23 13.06 4.95
CA LEU A 31 -4.41 12.73 6.12
C LEU A 31 -5.02 13.24 7.44
N LYS A 32 -6.35 13.37 7.51
CA LYS A 32 -7.03 13.81 8.74
C LYS A 32 -7.10 12.68 9.77
N VAL A 33 -7.01 13.02 11.05
CA VAL A 33 -7.22 12.07 12.16
C VAL A 33 -8.54 11.33 11.96
N GLY A 34 -8.51 10.00 12.09
CA GLY A 34 -9.66 9.12 11.88
C GLY A 34 -9.79 8.57 10.45
N THR A 35 -8.95 8.99 9.50
CA THR A 35 -8.86 8.31 8.19
C THR A 35 -7.89 7.13 8.26
N LEU A 36 -8.11 6.12 7.41
CA LEU A 36 -7.18 5.00 7.25
C LEU A 36 -5.77 5.45 6.85
N ASN A 37 -5.68 6.48 6.00
CA ASN A 37 -4.39 7.07 5.60
C ASN A 37 -3.63 7.68 6.78
N TRP A 38 -4.34 8.30 7.72
CA TRP A 38 -3.74 8.82 8.95
C TRP A 38 -3.17 7.68 9.79
N GLU A 39 -3.90 6.58 9.95
CA GLU A 39 -3.40 5.39 10.64
C GLU A 39 -2.16 4.83 9.94
N MET A 40 -2.16 4.76 8.61
CA MET A 40 -0.99 4.30 7.84
C MET A 40 0.23 5.19 8.08
N LEU A 41 0.01 6.50 8.18
CA LEU A 41 1.06 7.46 8.52
C LEU A 41 1.65 7.19 9.90
N GLN A 42 0.86 6.71 10.87
CA GLN A 42 1.34 6.32 12.20
C GLN A 42 2.02 4.93 12.23
N PHE A 43 1.59 4.00 11.37
CA PHE A 43 2.15 2.65 11.31
C PHE A 43 3.45 2.56 10.52
N LYS A 44 3.59 3.29 9.41
CA LYS A 44 4.78 3.18 8.55
C LYS A 44 6.12 3.44 9.27
N PRO A 45 6.22 4.40 10.21
CA PRO A 45 7.45 4.59 10.99
C PRO A 45 7.80 3.41 11.90
N LYS A 46 6.81 2.68 12.40
CA LYS A 46 7.01 1.45 13.21
C LYS A 46 7.48 0.28 12.36
N PHE A 47 7.10 0.30 11.08
CA PHE A 47 7.38 -0.76 10.11
C PHE A 47 7.98 -0.18 8.82
N PRO A 48 9.19 0.41 8.89
CA PRO A 48 9.75 1.19 7.79
C PRO A 48 10.09 0.32 6.58
N ARG A 49 10.40 -0.97 6.78
CA ARG A 49 10.78 -1.91 5.72
C ARG A 49 9.64 -2.82 5.25
N GLN A 50 8.55 -2.91 6.01
CA GLN A 50 7.44 -3.79 5.68
C GLN A 50 6.49 -3.10 4.72
N VAL A 51 5.88 -3.93 3.87
CA VAL A 51 4.72 -3.53 3.07
C VAL A 51 3.49 -3.57 3.98
N LEU A 52 2.80 -2.43 4.11
CA LEU A 52 1.56 -2.36 4.88
C LEU A 52 0.36 -2.78 4.01
N LEU A 53 -0.45 -3.71 4.52
CA LEU A 53 -1.72 -4.11 3.94
C LEU A 53 -2.85 -3.95 4.95
N CYS A 54 -3.90 -3.22 4.61
CA CYS A 54 -5.03 -3.01 5.51
C CYS A 54 -6.30 -3.57 4.90
N ARG A 55 -7.11 -4.18 5.76
CA ARG A 55 -8.41 -4.67 5.35
C ARG A 55 -9.38 -3.50 5.14
N VAL A 56 -9.95 -3.42 3.95
CA VAL A 56 -11.03 -2.49 3.57
C VAL A 56 -12.16 -3.33 2.97
N GLY A 57 -13.18 -3.61 3.79
CA GLY A 57 -14.26 -4.54 3.43
C GLY A 57 -13.73 -5.94 3.11
N GLU A 58 -13.94 -6.38 1.86
CA GLU A 58 -13.56 -7.69 1.34
C GLU A 58 -12.20 -7.71 0.65
N PHE A 59 -11.40 -6.65 0.81
CA PHE A 59 -10.06 -6.52 0.22
C PHE A 59 -9.01 -6.19 1.26
N TYR A 60 -7.77 -6.62 1.01
CA TYR A 60 -6.59 -6.02 1.62
C TYR A 60 -5.95 -5.07 0.63
N GLU A 61 -5.88 -3.80 1.00
CA GLU A 61 -5.35 -2.72 0.18
C GLU A 61 -4.02 -2.22 0.76
N ALA A 62 -3.16 -1.73 -0.13
CA ALA A 62 -1.95 -0.96 0.16
C ALA A 62 -2.10 0.43 -0.47
N TRP A 63 -1.35 1.39 0.05
CA TRP A 63 -1.34 2.76 -0.45
C TRP A 63 0.07 3.32 -0.61
N GLY A 64 0.19 4.32 -1.48
CA GLY A 64 1.40 5.13 -1.64
C GLY A 64 2.61 4.31 -2.10
N ILE A 65 3.75 4.47 -1.43
CA ILE A 65 5.01 3.80 -1.79
C ILE A 65 4.87 2.27 -1.78
N ASN A 66 4.04 1.71 -0.88
CA ASN A 66 3.80 0.27 -0.79
C ASN A 66 3.20 -0.26 -2.10
N VAL A 67 2.37 0.53 -2.78
CA VAL A 67 1.76 0.17 -4.06
C VAL A 67 2.79 0.16 -5.17
N CYS A 68 3.74 1.09 -5.15
CA CYS A 68 4.82 1.10 -6.14
C CYS A 68 5.69 -0.16 -6.01
N ILE A 69 5.99 -0.59 -4.77
CA ILE A 69 6.69 -1.85 -4.52
C ILE A 69 5.82 -3.03 -5.00
N LEU A 70 4.54 -3.05 -4.64
CA LEU A 70 3.67 -4.14 -5.02
C LEU A 70 3.50 -4.24 -6.54
N VAL A 71 3.19 -3.17 -7.28
CA VAL A 71 3.02 -3.24 -8.74
C VAL A 71 4.32 -3.60 -9.45
N GLU A 72 5.46 -3.14 -8.94
CA GLU A 72 6.77 -3.41 -9.50
C GLU A 72 7.13 -4.90 -9.38
N TYR A 73 6.99 -5.47 -8.19
CA TYR A 73 7.51 -6.79 -7.86
C TYR A 73 6.44 -7.89 -7.85
N GLU A 74 5.23 -7.56 -7.43
CA GLU A 74 4.09 -8.46 -7.35
C GLU A 74 3.13 -8.13 -8.51
N VAL A 75 2.47 -9.10 -9.12
CA VAL A 75 1.54 -8.84 -10.24
C VAL A 75 0.18 -8.34 -9.71
N LEU A 76 0.21 -7.39 -8.79
CA LEU A 76 -1.00 -6.73 -8.29
C LEU A 76 -1.42 -5.60 -9.21
N ASN A 77 -2.71 -5.59 -9.54
CA ASN A 77 -3.28 -4.55 -10.35
C ASN A 77 -3.53 -3.29 -9.50
N PRO A 78 -3.07 -2.12 -9.95
CA PRO A 78 -3.41 -0.87 -9.28
C PRO A 78 -4.92 -0.63 -9.37
N PHE A 79 -5.55 -0.34 -8.23
CA PHE A 79 -6.95 0.10 -8.19
C PHE A 79 -7.07 1.49 -8.80
N GLY A 80 -8.09 1.70 -9.64
CA GLY A 80 -8.35 2.99 -10.30
C GLY A 80 -7.52 3.25 -11.56
N GLY A 81 -6.71 2.29 -12.00
CA GLY A 81 -5.94 2.37 -13.23
C GLY A 81 -4.84 3.43 -13.23
N LEU A 82 -4.13 3.53 -14.35
CA LEU A 82 -3.03 4.46 -14.56
C LEU A 82 -3.48 5.90 -14.82
N GLN A 83 -4.78 6.21 -14.76
CA GLN A 83 -5.32 7.54 -15.04
C GLN A 83 -6.21 8.00 -13.89
N SER A 84 -5.61 8.36 -12.76
CA SER A 84 -6.39 8.85 -11.64
C SER A 84 -5.73 10.01 -10.93
N ASP A 85 -6.57 11.00 -10.63
CA ASP A 85 -6.41 12.07 -9.66
C ASP A 85 -6.37 11.56 -8.20
N SER A 86 -6.40 10.24 -7.99
CA SER A 86 -6.33 9.59 -6.68
C SER A 86 -4.96 9.02 -6.34
N ILE A 87 -4.69 8.90 -5.04
CA ILE A 87 -3.47 8.28 -4.54
C ILE A 87 -3.28 6.85 -5.07
N PRO A 88 -2.03 6.39 -5.30
CA PRO A 88 -1.75 4.99 -5.65
C PRO A 88 -2.37 4.01 -4.66
N ARG A 89 -3.13 3.04 -5.18
CA ARG A 89 -3.74 1.92 -4.44
C ARG A 89 -3.58 0.62 -5.20
N ALA A 90 -3.32 -0.48 -4.48
CA ALA A 90 -3.31 -1.84 -5.02
C ALA A 90 -3.64 -2.81 -3.91
N GLY A 91 -4.06 -4.03 -4.24
CA GLY A 91 -4.45 -4.99 -3.23
C GLY A 91 -5.04 -6.25 -3.81
N CYS A 92 -5.56 -7.09 -2.92
CA CYS A 92 -6.15 -8.38 -3.27
C CYS A 92 -7.44 -8.64 -2.49
N PRO A 93 -8.35 -9.46 -3.03
CA PRO A 93 -9.47 -9.98 -2.25
C PRO A 93 -9.01 -10.73 -1.00
N VAL A 94 -9.78 -10.67 0.09
CA VAL A 94 -9.49 -11.40 1.34
C VAL A 94 -9.27 -12.89 1.09
N VAL A 95 -10.03 -13.49 0.18
CA VAL A 95 -9.92 -14.90 -0.21
C VAL A 95 -8.55 -15.28 -0.81
N ASN A 96 -7.84 -14.30 -1.39
CA ASN A 96 -6.52 -14.50 -2.00
C ASN A 96 -5.37 -14.06 -1.08
N LEU A 97 -5.66 -13.61 0.14
CA LEU A 97 -4.66 -13.05 1.05
C LEU A 97 -3.52 -14.04 1.28
N ARG A 98 -3.83 -15.29 1.60
CA ARG A 98 -2.81 -16.32 1.89
C ARG A 98 -1.83 -16.46 0.73
N GLN A 99 -2.34 -16.70 -0.47
CA GLN A 99 -1.51 -16.79 -1.69
C GLN A 99 -0.68 -15.52 -1.88
N THR A 100 -1.30 -14.36 -1.70
CA THR A 100 -0.62 -13.07 -1.84
C THR A 100 0.50 -12.88 -0.80
N LEU A 101 0.35 -13.40 0.42
CA LEU A 101 1.41 -13.37 1.44
C LEU A 101 2.51 -14.39 1.15
N ASP A 102 2.15 -15.58 0.69
CA ASP A 102 3.10 -16.64 0.35
C ASP A 102 4.01 -16.19 -0.81
N ASP A 103 3.44 -15.59 -1.87
CA ASP A 103 4.19 -15.05 -3.02
C ASP A 103 5.19 -13.96 -2.58
N ARG A 104 4.78 -13.10 -1.64
CA ARG A 104 5.60 -11.99 -1.13
C ARG A 104 6.72 -12.43 -0.21
N THR A 105 6.41 -13.35 0.72
CA THR A 105 7.40 -13.88 1.66
C THR A 105 8.45 -14.70 0.91
N GLN A 106 8.06 -15.44 -0.13
CA GLN A 106 8.99 -16.09 -1.06
C GLN A 106 9.86 -15.09 -1.83
N SER A 107 9.31 -13.93 -2.21
CA SER A 107 10.05 -12.84 -2.85
C SER A 107 10.93 -12.03 -1.88
N GLY A 108 10.98 -12.40 -0.59
CA GLY A 108 11.80 -11.75 0.44
C GLY A 108 11.18 -10.49 1.05
N TYR A 109 9.92 -10.19 0.76
CA TYR A 109 9.20 -9.07 1.37
C TYR A 109 8.55 -9.49 2.69
N SER A 110 8.77 -8.70 3.73
CA SER A 110 7.98 -8.80 4.97
C SER A 110 6.72 -7.95 4.86
N VAL A 111 5.58 -8.53 5.21
CA VAL A 111 4.28 -7.87 5.15
C VAL A 111 3.76 -7.63 6.57
N CYS A 112 3.19 -6.45 6.81
CA CYS A 112 2.51 -6.16 8.06
C CYS A 112 1.02 -5.93 7.79
N LEU A 113 0.19 -6.64 8.56
CA LEU A 113 -1.27 -6.52 8.54
C LEU A 113 -1.72 -5.78 9.80
N PRO A 114 -1.71 -4.43 9.83
CA PRO A 114 -2.27 -3.70 10.96
C PRO A 114 -3.76 -4.05 11.10
N SER A 115 -4.13 -4.67 12.22
CA SER A 115 -5.52 -4.81 12.61
C SER A 115 -5.92 -3.57 13.41
N TYR A 116 -7.16 -3.09 13.22
CA TYR A 116 -7.71 -1.88 13.86
C TYR A 116 -7.64 -1.86 15.40
N GLN A 117 -7.22 -2.95 16.06
CA GLN A 117 -7.21 -3.09 17.51
C GLN A 117 -5.93 -3.71 18.10
N SER A 118 -4.96 -4.15 17.29
CA SER A 118 -3.73 -4.79 17.78
C SER A 118 -2.68 -4.93 16.67
N MET A 119 -1.40 -4.77 17.00
CA MET A 119 -0.28 -5.19 16.14
C MET A 119 -0.34 -6.72 15.99
N SER A 120 -1.06 -7.20 14.97
CA SER A 120 -1.30 -8.62 14.79
C SER A 120 -0.71 -9.05 13.45
N THR A 121 0.47 -9.66 13.57
CA THR A 121 1.16 -10.47 12.54
C THR A 121 1.99 -9.68 11.52
N CYS A 122 3.31 -9.76 11.68
CA CYS A 122 4.25 -9.68 10.57
C CYS A 122 4.39 -11.08 9.98
N CYS A 123 4.16 -11.23 8.69
CA CYS A 123 4.47 -12.44 7.93
C CYS A 123 5.77 -12.23 7.15
#